data_AF-A0A2M7F902-F1
#
_entry.id   AF-A0A2M7F902-F1
#
_cell.length_a   1.000
_cell.length_b   1.000
_cell.length_c   1.000
_cell.angle_alpha   90.00
_cell.angle_beta   90.00
_cell.angle_gamma   90.00
#
_symmetry.space_group_name_H-M   'P 1'
#
loop_
_entity.id
_entity.type
_entity.pdbx_description
1 polymer ?
#
loop_
_entity_poly.entity_id
_entity_poly.type
_entity_poly.pdbx_seq_one_letter_code
_entity_poly.pdbx_strand_id
1 'polypeptide(L)'
;MRKDDEIMRIIDAREDYSLIQEYKDLIVNDNCSEPRGIQVLLDKEKTARRLSLYTSILGYSNAVDSVGDDWALTVKIGKCICPVA
;
A
#
# COMPACT_ATOMS: atom_id res chain seq x y z
N MET A 1 -17.96 3.80 -14.41
CA MET A 1 -16.66 3.67 -13.72
C MET A 1 -16.76 4.48 -12.45
N ARG A 2 -16.70 3.85 -11.27
CA ARG A 2 -16.69 4.56 -9.98
C ARG A 2 -15.34 5.27 -9.82
N LYS A 3 -15.36 6.51 -9.32
CA LYS A 3 -14.20 7.39 -9.13
C LYS A 3 -13.40 7.12 -7.84
N ASP A 4 -13.66 6.00 -7.17
CA ASP A 4 -13.35 5.86 -5.73
C ASP A 4 -12.02 5.14 -5.40
N ASP A 5 -11.14 4.94 -6.40
CA ASP A 5 -9.85 4.24 -6.24
C ASP A 5 -8.71 5.00 -6.95
N GLU A 6 -8.63 6.32 -6.79
CA GLU A 6 -7.49 7.06 -7.35
C GLU A 6 -6.20 6.66 -6.60
N ILE A 7 -5.23 6.11 -7.34
CA ILE A 7 -3.86 5.94 -6.83
C ILE A 7 -3.29 7.34 -6.73
N MET A 8 -3.16 7.85 -5.51
CA MET A 8 -2.65 9.21 -5.30
C MET A 8 -1.14 9.26 -5.17
N ARG A 9 -0.51 8.13 -4.83
CA ARG A 9 0.92 8.06 -4.63
C ARG A 9 1.49 6.73 -5.12
N ILE A 10 2.60 6.83 -5.85
CA ILE A 10 3.42 5.70 -6.28
C ILE A 10 4.77 5.84 -5.56
N ILE A 11 5.18 4.79 -4.85
CA ILE A 11 6.47 4.68 -4.20
C ILE A 11 7.29 3.67 -5.00
N ASP A 12 8.40 4.12 -5.55
CA ASP A 12 9.33 3.26 -6.25
C ASP A 12 10.38 2.75 -5.27
N ALA A 13 10.20 1.52 -4.77
CA ALA A 13 11.11 0.87 -3.81
C ALA A 13 11.92 -0.25 -4.48
N ARG A 14 12.10 -0.17 -5.80
CA ARG A 14 12.99 -1.07 -6.55
C ARG A 14 14.42 -0.77 -6.08
N GLU A 15 15.09 -1.79 -5.55
CA GLU A 15 16.46 -1.72 -5.01
C GLU A 15 16.63 -0.94 -3.68
N ASP A 16 15.83 0.09 -3.40
CA ASP A 16 15.87 0.85 -2.14
C ASP A 16 14.76 0.42 -1.16
N TYR A 17 15.08 -0.63 -0.39
CA TYR A 17 14.20 -1.19 0.63
C TYR A 17 14.02 -0.27 1.85
N SER A 18 14.78 0.83 1.97
CA SER A 18 14.56 1.79 3.04
C SER A 18 13.26 2.59 2.85
N LEU A 19 12.83 2.76 1.59
CA LEU A 19 11.56 3.40 1.22
C LEU A 19 10.34 2.58 1.66
N ILE A 20 10.52 1.29 1.96
CA ILE A 20 9.47 0.46 2.58
C ILE A 20 9.14 0.97 3.99
N GLN A 21 10.11 1.53 4.71
CA GLN A 21 9.85 2.12 6.02
C GLN A 21 9.03 3.41 5.88
N GLU A 22 9.37 4.27 4.91
CA GLU A 22 8.54 5.44 4.57
C GLU A 22 7.10 5.02 4.23
N TYR A 23 6.93 3.96 3.45
CA TYR A 23 5.62 3.38 3.16
C TYR A 23 4.85 2.92 4.40
N LYS A 24 5.51 2.24 5.35
CA LYS A 24 4.87 1.85 6.62
C LYS A 24 4.42 3.07 7.41
N ASP A 25 5.28 4.07 7.50
CA ASP A 25 5.00 5.29 8.26
C ASP A 25 3.85 6.07 7.59
N LEU A 26 3.76 6.08 6.26
CA LEU A 26 2.63 6.66 5.53
C LEU A 26 1.32 5.91 5.85
N ILE A 27 1.32 4.58 5.84
CA ILE A 27 0.13 3.80 6.18
C ILE A 27 -0.33 4.05 7.61
N VAL A 28 0.61 4.11 8.56
CA VAL A 28 0.31 4.25 9.99
C VAL A 28 -0.15 5.67 10.34
N ASN A 29 0.39 6.70 9.68
CA ASN A 29 0.09 8.10 10.01
C ASN A 29 -1.03 8.72 9.17
N ASP A 30 -1.49 8.08 8.08
CA ASP A 30 -2.56 8.63 7.24
C ASP A 30 -3.93 8.45 7.91
N ASN A 31 -4.30 9.48 8.68
CA ASN A 31 -5.58 9.58 9.36
C ASN A 31 -6.67 10.06 8.40
N CYS A 32 -7.50 9.11 7.94
CA CYS A 32 -8.96 9.28 7.86
C CYS A 32 -9.51 10.51 7.13
N SER A 33 -8.97 10.88 5.96
CA SER A 33 -9.62 11.91 5.14
C SER A 33 -10.52 11.28 4.08
N GLU A 34 -10.02 10.35 3.27
CA GLU A 34 -10.73 9.75 2.12
C GLU A 34 -10.09 8.40 1.75
N PRO A 35 -10.83 7.43 1.16
CA PRO A 35 -10.23 6.22 0.61
C PRO A 35 -9.25 6.56 -0.52
N ARG A 36 -7.98 6.21 -0.31
CA ARG A 36 -6.85 6.52 -1.20
C ARG A 36 -6.06 5.25 -1.51
N GLY A 37 -5.61 5.13 -2.75
CA GLY A 37 -4.67 4.09 -3.16
C GLY A 37 -3.22 4.54 -3.02
N ILE A 38 -2.39 3.77 -2.34
CA ILE A 38 -0.93 3.86 -2.45
C ILE A 38 -0.45 2.64 -3.24
N GLN A 39 0.35 2.86 -4.26
CA GLN A 39 1.02 1.80 -5.00
C GLN A 39 2.51 1.78 -4.67
N VAL A 40 3.06 0.61 -4.41
CA VAL A 40 4.50 0.41 -4.19
C VAL A 40 5.02 -0.51 -5.28
N LEU A 41 6.00 -0.03 -6.05
CA LEU A 41 6.71 -0.83 -7.05
C LEU A 41 7.90 -1.53 -6.40
N LEU A 42 8.02 -2.82 -6.68
CA LEU A 42 8.94 -3.76 -6.03
C LEU A 42 9.57 -4.67 -7.08
N ASP A 43 10.86 -4.91 -6.96
CA ASP A 43 11.65 -5.78 -7.85
C ASP A 43 11.45 -7.29 -7.55
N LYS A 44 10.82 -7.62 -6.40
CA LYS A 44 10.67 -9.00 -5.92
C LYS A 44 9.25 -9.33 -5.48
N GLU A 45 8.67 -10.37 -6.08
CA GLU A 45 7.36 -10.92 -5.71
C GLU A 45 7.26 -11.21 -4.20
N LYS A 46 8.30 -11.85 -3.64
CA LYS A 46 8.33 -12.23 -2.23
C LYS A 46 8.22 -11.01 -1.30
N THR A 47 8.78 -9.87 -1.70
CA THR A 47 8.67 -8.62 -0.96
C THR A 47 7.25 -8.07 -1.06
N ALA A 48 6.67 -8.06 -2.25
CA ALA A 48 5.29 -7.62 -2.47
C ALA A 48 4.29 -8.44 -1.64
N ARG A 49 4.43 -9.77 -1.63
CA ARG A 49 3.60 -10.68 -0.81
C ARG A 49 3.79 -10.45 0.70
N ARG A 50 5.03 -10.23 1.16
CA ARG A 50 5.29 -9.93 2.58
C ARG A 50 4.64 -8.62 3.01
N LEU A 51 4.71 -7.59 2.18
CA LEU A 51 4.07 -6.31 2.47
C LEU A 51 2.55 -6.40 2.41
N SER A 52 1.99 -7.15 1.45
CA SER A 52 0.57 -7.47 1.40
C SER A 52 0.07 -8.15 2.68
N LEU A 53 0.81 -9.12 3.21
CA LEU A 53 0.49 -9.75 4.49
C LEU A 53 0.51 -8.74 5.63
N TYR A 54 1.55 -7.90 5.70
CA TYR A 54 1.66 -6.86 6.72
C TYR A 54 0.48 -5.88 6.68
N THR A 55 0.11 -5.38 5.50
CA THR A 55 -1.02 -4.46 5.38
C THR A 55 -2.36 -5.12 5.65
N SER A 56 -2.49 -6.42 5.36
CA SER A 56 -3.69 -7.19 5.72
C SER A 56 -3.82 -7.36 7.23
N ILE A 57 -2.72 -7.58 7.95
CA ILE A 57 -2.70 -7.67 9.43
C ILE A 57 -3.12 -6.34 10.04
N LEU A 58 -2.70 -5.23 9.44
CA LEU A 58 -3.13 -3.89 9.86
C LEU A 58 -4.58 -3.55 9.47
N GLY A 59 -5.29 -4.44 8.77
CA GLY A 59 -6.69 -4.26 8.40
C GLY A 59 -6.91 -3.47 7.09
N TYR A 60 -5.86 -3.20 6.33
CA TYR A 60 -5.97 -2.52 5.03
C TYR A 60 -6.27 -3.51 3.90
N SER A 61 -7.16 -3.10 3.00
CA SER A 61 -7.37 -3.81 1.74
C SER A 61 -6.18 -3.58 0.83
N ASN A 62 -5.68 -4.64 0.19
CA ASN A 62 -4.53 -4.58 -0.70
C ASN A 62 -4.64 -5.60 -1.84
N ALA A 63 -3.89 -5.35 -2.90
CA ALA A 63 -3.77 -6.20 -4.09
C ALA A 63 -2.30 -6.22 -4.54
N VAL A 64 -1.84 -7.37 -5.00
CA VAL A 64 -0.51 -7.54 -5.60
C VAL A 64 -0.68 -7.93 -7.05
N ASP A 65 -0.13 -7.12 -7.94
CA ASP A 65 -0.20 -7.28 -9.38
C ASP A 65 1.23 -7.28 -9.97
N SER A 66 1.45 -8.02 -11.06
CA SER A 66 2.70 -7.94 -11.83
C SER A 66 2.59 -6.82 -12.87
N VAL A 67 3.60 -5.96 -12.94
CA VAL A 67 3.65 -4.83 -13.89
C VAL A 67 4.96 -4.90 -14.67
N GLY A 68 4.90 -5.49 -15.87
CA GLY A 68 6.12 -5.81 -16.63
C GLY A 68 6.95 -6.86 -15.90
N ASP A 69 8.24 -6.58 -15.68
CA ASP A 69 9.16 -7.42 -14.90
C ASP A 69 9.07 -7.13 -13.38
N ASP A 70 8.30 -6.12 -12.98
CA ASP A 70 8.16 -5.65 -11.60
C ASP A 70 6.85 -6.13 -10.94
N TRP A 71 6.74 -5.85 -9.65
CA TRP A 71 5.57 -6.14 -8.83
C TRP A 71 5.01 -4.86 -8.20
N ALA A 72 3.72 -4.65 -8.34
CA ALA A 72 3.01 -3.54 -7.73
C ALA A 72 2.17 -4.05 -6.56
N LEU A 73 2.40 -3.52 -5.36
CA LEU A 73 1.49 -3.65 -4.23
C LEU A 73 0.62 -2.40 -4.17
N THR A 74 -0.68 -2.55 -4.43
CA THR A 74 -1.66 -1.49 -4.26
C THR A 74 -2.37 -1.66 -2.93
N VAL A 75 -2.34 -0.64 -2.07
CA VAL A 75 -2.99 -0.65 -0.77
C VAL A 75 -4.01 0.46 -0.71
N LYS A 76 -5.25 0.09 -0.35
CA LYS A 76 -6.35 1.01 -0.15
C LYS A 76 -6.39 1.41 1.31
N ILE A 77 -5.93 2.62 1.57
CA ILE A 77 -5.99 3.29 2.87
C ILE A 77 -7.33 4.02 2.89
N GLY A 78 -8.32 3.47 3.57
CA GLY A 78 -9.69 3.99 3.41
C GLY A 78 -10.76 3.45 4.34
N LYS A 79 -10.39 2.60 5.30
CA LYS A 79 -11.26 2.36 6.46
C LYS A 79 -10.61 3.00 7.67
N CYS A 80 -11.30 3.97 8.25
CA CYS A 80 -10.95 4.43 9.58
C CYS A 80 -10.92 3.22 10.51
N ILE A 81 -9.74 2.91 11.04
CA ILE A 81 -9.64 2.20 12.30
C ILE A 81 -9.93 3.26 13.36
N CYS A 82 -11.20 3.64 13.52
CA CYS A 82 -11.57 4.39 14.70
C CYS A 82 -11.21 3.51 15.89
N PRO A 83 -10.39 3.97 16.85
CA PRO A 83 -10.24 3.23 18.09
C PRO A 83 -11.65 3.05 18.64
N VAL A 84 -12.03 1.80 18.86
CA VAL A 84 -13.28 1.48 19.57
C VAL A 84 -13.13 2.14 20.94
N ALA A 85 -13.96 3.15 21.19
CA ALA A 85 -14.00 3.92 22.43
C ALA A 85 -14.31 3.03 23.64
#